data_AF-A0A7Y5U2Y8-F1
#
_entry.id   AF-A0A7Y5U2Y8-F1
#
_cell.length_a   1.000
_cell.length_b   1.000
_cell.length_c   1.000
_cell.angle_alpha   90.00
_cell.angle_beta   90.00
_cell.angle_gamma   90.00
#
_symmetry.space_group_name_H-M   'P 1'
#
loop_
_entity.id
_entity.type
_entity.pdbx_description
1 polymer ?
#
loop_
_entity_poly.entity_id
_entity_poly.type
_entity_poly.pdbx_seq_one_letter_code
_entity_poly.pdbx_strand_id
1 'polypeptide(L)' 'MHDARTDLSAHMDLASAVRPGRAVQRVNVDFPVDLLREIDQAARRLGVTRQAFIKIRLADSLVKHQ' A
#
# COMPACT_ATOMS: atom_id res chain seq x y z
N MET A 1 -23.20 32.75 21.40
CA MET A 1 -22.95 31.99 20.15
C MET A 1 -22.53 30.59 20.59
N HIS A 2 -23.39 29.59 20.46
CA HIS A 2 -23.14 28.23 20.97
C HIS A 2 -22.30 27.41 19.97
N ASP A 3 -21.15 26.88 20.41
CA ASP A 3 -20.48 25.78 19.73
C ASP A 3 -21.10 24.45 20.23
N ALA A 4 -22.22 24.07 19.62
CA ALA A 4 -22.78 22.73 19.80
C ALA A 4 -22.00 21.75 18.92
N ARG A 5 -20.77 21.42 19.33
CA ARG A 5 -20.01 20.31 18.73
C ARG A 5 -20.61 19.01 19.24
N THR A 6 -21.62 18.52 18.54
CA THR A 6 -22.21 17.20 18.81
C THR A 6 -21.08 16.17 18.75
N ASP A 7 -20.73 15.62 19.90
CA ASP A 7 -19.70 14.60 20.02
C ASP A 7 -20.27 13.26 19.56
N LEU A 8 -20.04 12.93 18.27
CA LEU A 8 -20.47 11.66 17.66
C LEU A 8 -19.64 10.45 18.14
N SER A 9 -18.67 10.64 19.04
CA SER A 9 -17.81 9.57 19.57
C SER A 9 -18.60 8.43 20.22
N ALA A 10 -19.77 8.71 20.80
CA ALA A 10 -20.63 7.71 21.44
C ALA A 10 -21.30 6.74 20.44
N HIS A 11 -21.28 7.04 19.15
CA HIS A 11 -21.83 6.19 18.08
C HIS A 11 -20.75 5.57 17.19
N MET A 12 -19.47 5.89 17.45
CA MET A 12 -18.34 5.32 16.72
C MET A 12 -17.78 4.15 17.52
N ASP A 13 -18.11 2.94 17.11
CA ASP A 13 -17.43 1.73 17.59
C ASP A 13 -16.00 1.68 17.01
N LEU A 14 -15.11 2.46 17.64
CA LEU A 14 -13.69 2.53 17.34
C LEU A 14 -12.98 1.19 17.61
N ALA A 15 -13.56 0.30 18.42
CA ALA A 15 -13.02 -1.02 18.70
C ALA A 15 -13.18 -1.96 17.48
N SER A 16 -14.24 -1.77 16.70
CA SER A 16 -14.50 -2.49 15.44
C SER A 16 -13.91 -1.83 14.19
N ALA A 17 -13.24 -0.68 14.35
CA ALA A 17 -12.65 0.08 13.25
C ALA A 17 -11.39 -0.60 12.69
N VAL A 18 -11.58 -1.64 11.88
CA VAL A 18 -10.51 -2.24 11.08
C VAL A 18 -10.23 -1.30 9.91
N ARG A 19 -9.02 -0.74 9.84
CA ARG A 19 -8.57 0.02 8.67
C ARG A 19 -8.24 -0.98 7.55
N PRO A 20 -9.01 -1.05 6.46
CA PRO A 20 -8.68 -1.91 5.32
C PRO A 20 -7.28 -1.53 4.82
N GLY A 21 -6.43 -2.53 4.58
CA GLY A 21 -5.03 -2.32 4.17
C GLY A 21 -4.00 -2.16 5.29
N ARG A 22 -4.39 -2.27 6.57
CA ARG A 22 -3.44 -2.26 7.71
C ARG A 22 -2.83 -3.62 8.03
N ALA A 23 -3.50 -4.70 7.63
CA ALA A 23 -2.97 -6.06 7.75
C ALA A 23 -1.88 -6.27 6.69
N VAL A 24 -0.64 -6.53 7.15
CA VAL A 24 0.52 -6.77 6.29
C VAL A 24 0.94 -8.23 6.41
N GLN A 25 0.78 -9.00 5.33
CA GLN A 25 1.34 -10.34 5.19
C GLN A 25 2.72 -10.22 4.53
N ARG A 26 3.77 -10.80 5.15
CA ARG A 26 5.08 -10.91 4.48
C ARG A 26 5.04 -12.06 3.47
N VAL A 27 5.52 -11.79 2.26
CA VAL A 27 5.67 -12.79 1.19
C VAL A 27 7.12 -12.74 0.73
N ASN A 28 7.75 -13.91 0.61
CA ASN A 28 9.09 -14.06 0.06
C ASN A 28 8.96 -14.55 -1.39
N VAL A 29 9.74 -13.95 -2.30
CA VAL A 29 9.76 -14.29 -3.72
C VAL A 29 11.20 -14.24 -4.19
N ASP A 30 11.63 -15.30 -4.87
CA ASP A 30 12.94 -15.34 -5.51
C ASP A 30 12.85 -14.79 -6.93
N PHE A 31 13.84 -14.00 -7.32
CA PHE A 31 13.95 -13.41 -8.66
C PHE A 31 15.25 -13.85 -9.32
N PRO A 32 15.25 -14.16 -10.64
CA PRO A 32 16.48 -14.27 -11.40
C PRO A 32 17.31 -12.98 -11.25
N VAL A 33 18.64 -13.14 -11.15
CA VAL A 33 19.56 -12.03 -10.89
C VAL A 33 19.44 -10.94 -11.97
N ASP A 34 19.28 -11.33 -13.23
CA ASP A 34 19.19 -10.38 -14.34
C ASP A 34 17.89 -9.58 -14.30
N LEU A 35 16.77 -10.22 -13.97
CA LEU A 35 15.51 -9.52 -13.75
C LEU A 35 15.59 -8.56 -12.56
N LEU A 36 16.23 -8.97 -11.47
CA LEU A 36 16.41 -8.09 -10.30
C LEU A 36 17.21 -6.82 -10.65
N ARG A 37 18.23 -6.95 -11.50
CA ARG A 37 19.00 -5.79 -12.01
C ARG A 37 18.16 -4.84 -12.84
N GLU A 38 17.29 -5.37 -13.70
CA GLU A 38 16.36 -4.54 -14.49
C GLU A 38 15.37 -3.79 -13.59
N ILE A 39 14.82 -4.47 -12.58
CA ILE A 39 13.95 -3.87 -11.56
C ILE A 39 14.69 -2.72 -10.85
N ASP A 40 15.94 -2.93 -10.44
CA ASP A 40 16.73 -1.90 -9.75
C ASP A 40 16.98 -0.68 -10.61
N GLN A 41 17.29 -0.87 -11.89
CA GLN A 41 17.47 0.23 -12.82
C GLN A 41 16.18 1.03 -13.01
N ALA A 42 15.04 0.34 -13.13
CA ALA A 42 13.74 0.99 -13.27
C ALA A 42 13.33 1.76 -12.00
N ALA A 43 13.56 1.16 -10.82
CA ALA A 43 13.31 1.81 -9.54
C ALA A 43 14.17 3.08 -9.36
N ARG A 44 15.47 3.00 -9.73
CA ARG A 44 16.38 4.16 -9.73
C ARG A 44 15.92 5.28 -10.65
N ARG A 45 15.47 4.96 -11.87
CA ARG A 45 14.97 5.98 -12.82
C ARG A 45 13.75 6.73 -12.26
N LEU A 46 12.92 6.06 -11.47
CA LEU A 46 11.74 6.63 -10.83
C LEU A 46 12.04 7.26 -9.45
N GLY A 47 13.27 7.16 -8.95
CA GLY A 47 13.66 7.68 -7.63
C GLY A 47 12.98 6.97 -6.45
N VAL A 48 12.58 5.70 -6.63
CA VAL A 48 11.88 4.92 -5.60
C VAL A 48 12.69 3.69 -5.19
N THR A 49 12.33 3.10 -4.04
CA THR A 49 12.92 1.83 -3.63
C THR A 49 12.45 0.67 -4.51
N ARG A 50 13.25 -0.40 -4.60
CA ARG A 50 12.88 -1.66 -5.27
C ARG A 50 11.50 -2.16 -4.84
N GLN A 51 11.24 -2.18 -3.53
CA GLN A 51 9.99 -2.68 -2.99
C GLN A 51 8.79 -1.79 -3.37
N ALA A 52 8.98 -0.46 -3.40
CA ALA A 52 7.94 0.46 -3.87
C ALA A 52 7.66 0.27 -5.36
N PHE A 53 8.71 0.11 -6.18
CA PHE A 53 8.57 -0.19 -7.60
C PHE A 53 7.78 -1.48 -7.84
N ILE A 54 8.14 -2.58 -7.17
CA ILE A 54 7.43 -3.86 -7.28
C ILE A 54 5.95 -3.70 -6.90
N LYS A 55 5.64 -2.99 -5.81
CA LYS A 55 4.26 -2.74 -5.38
C LYS A 55 3.45 -1.98 -6.42
N ILE A 56 4.00 -0.91 -6.99
CA ILE A 56 3.32 -0.10 -8.01
C ILE A 56 3.05 -0.94 -9.25
N ARG A 57 4.06 -1.64 -9.77
CA ARG A 57 3.92 -2.44 -10.99
C ARG A 57 2.95 -3.60 -10.82
N LEU A 58 2.91 -4.23 -9.64
CA LEU A 58 1.93 -5.26 -9.34
C LEU A 58 0.50 -4.69 -9.29
N ALA A 59 0.31 -3.55 -8.64
CA ALA A 59 -0.99 -2.86 -8.61
C ALA A 59 -1.45 -2.49 -10.03
N ASP A 60 -0.58 -1.90 -10.85
CA ASP A 60 -0.87 -1.55 -12.24
C ASP A 60 -1.30 -2.78 -13.07
N SER A 61 -0.65 -3.93 -12.88
CA SER A 61 -1.01 -5.15 -13.58
C SER A 61 -2.36 -5.69 -13.15
N LEU A 62 -2.69 -5.62 -11.85
CA LEU A 62 -3.98 -6.09 -11.33
C LEU A 62 -5.16 -5.18 -11.72
N VAL A 63 -4.94 -3.87 -11.81
CA VAL A 63 -5.97 -2.90 -12.24
C VAL A 63 -6.37 -3.11 -13.71
N LYS A 64 -5.44 -3.54 -14.57
CA LYS A 64 -5.73 -3.80 -15.99
C LYS A 64 -6.61 -5.05 -16.23
N HIS A 65 -6.86 -5.85 -15.20
CA HIS A 65 -7.66 -7.07 -15.27
C HIS A 65 -9.01 -6.95 -14.55
N GLN A 66 -9.43 -5.73 -14.18
CA GLN A 66 -10.77 -5.40 -13.69
C GLN A 66 -11.47 -4.47 -14.67
#